data_AF-A0A1V9G4T8-F1
#
_entry.id   AF-A0A1V9G4T8-F1
#
_cell.length_a   1.000
_cell.length_b   1.000
_cell.length_c   1.000
_cell.angle_alpha   90.00
_cell.angle_beta   90.00
_cell.angle_gamma   90.00
#
_symmetry.space_group_name_H-M   'P 1'
#
loop_
_entity.id
_entity.type
_entity.pdbx_description
1 polymer ?
#
loop_
_entity_poly.entity_id
_entity_poly.type
_entity_poly.pdbx_seq_one_letter_code
_entity_poly.pdbx_strand_id
1 'polypeptide(L)'
;MALSRIWSAFIIVSILVAGIQFLTSGQKQVFSSMVVGKRGDSVQVKEMPVSAAEPSLAAALDTVGRVKQGDLIYRREGDKVMAVRVQAANGIVDTCWDAVELCLKLIGILALFMGFMSIAERAGGINLLSRIIGPFFSKLFPEVPKGHPAMGHMIMNFSANLLGLDNAATPFGLKAMQSLQELNASKEVASNAQIMFLCLHAAGFNLIPVSVIAVRAAQHASDPTDVFLPCMIVTFVGTMVAMFIVSFRQKINLLQPVIIMWIASISAVVALLVWYLTTLDAAGVQFFSSVLSNGLILLVFLLIVLGAVYKKIDVFDAFIDGAKNGFETAIRIIPYLVGILVAVSMLRTSGTFDVIMEGIRNFFAFLGADTRFVDGLPTALIRPLSGGAARGMMVSTMMANGPDSFASRLSGIFQGASDTTFYVIAVYFGSVSIKNTRYAIGSMLLADLAGVITAIILAYLFFGGSV
;
A
#
# COMPACT_ATOMS: atom_id res chain seq x y z
N MET A 1 -21.53 -2.37 -10.47
CA MET A 1 -20.76 -2.05 -9.26
C MET A 1 -19.52 -2.95 -9.20
N ALA A 2 -18.34 -2.47 -9.62
CA ALA A 2 -17.12 -3.28 -9.62
C ALA A 2 -16.66 -3.63 -8.19
N LEU A 3 -16.76 -2.68 -7.25
CA LEU A 3 -16.50 -2.91 -5.83
C LEU A 3 -17.38 -4.02 -5.25
N SER A 4 -18.69 -4.02 -5.55
CA SER A 4 -19.61 -5.08 -5.11
C SER A 4 -19.17 -6.46 -5.59
N ARG A 5 -18.76 -6.59 -6.87
CA ARG A 5 -18.31 -7.89 -7.41
C ARG A 5 -17.05 -8.40 -6.70
N ILE A 6 -16.09 -7.51 -6.45
CA ILE A 6 -14.83 -7.87 -5.80
C ILE A 6 -15.07 -8.21 -4.33
N TRP A 7 -15.90 -7.42 -3.65
CA TRP A 7 -16.27 -7.65 -2.28
C TRP A 7 -16.98 -9.00 -2.10
N SER A 8 -17.98 -9.29 -2.95
CA SER A 8 -18.64 -10.59 -2.97
C SER A 8 -17.67 -11.72 -3.28
N ALA A 9 -16.76 -11.55 -4.24
CA ALA A 9 -15.75 -12.56 -4.57
C ALA A 9 -14.84 -12.87 -3.36
N PHE A 10 -14.34 -11.86 -2.65
CA PHE A 10 -13.49 -12.06 -1.47
C PHE A 10 -14.21 -12.82 -0.37
N ILE A 11 -15.45 -12.45 -0.08
CA ILE A 11 -16.27 -13.12 0.95
C ILE A 11 -16.56 -14.56 0.54
N ILE A 12 -17.03 -14.79 -0.68
CA ILE A 12 -17.37 -16.13 -1.18
C ILE A 12 -16.12 -17.03 -1.17
N VAL A 13 -15.00 -16.58 -1.72
CA VAL A 13 -13.75 -17.35 -1.74
C VAL A 13 -13.29 -17.66 -0.32
N SER A 14 -13.33 -16.69 0.59
CA SER A 14 -12.94 -16.90 1.99
C SER A 14 -13.78 -17.98 2.67
N ILE A 15 -15.11 -17.94 2.48
CA ILE A 15 -16.02 -18.94 3.07
C ILE A 15 -15.80 -20.32 2.44
N LEU A 16 -15.61 -20.40 1.13
CA LEU A 16 -15.36 -21.66 0.43
C LEU A 16 -14.04 -22.30 0.90
N VAL A 17 -12.95 -21.54 0.96
CA VAL A 17 -11.66 -22.04 1.43
C VAL A 17 -11.75 -22.46 2.89
N ALA A 18 -12.37 -21.67 3.76
CA ALA A 18 -12.58 -22.04 5.15
C ALA A 18 -13.41 -23.31 5.30
N GLY A 19 -14.45 -23.48 4.48
CA GLY A 19 -15.25 -24.71 4.42
C GLY A 19 -14.44 -25.92 3.98
N ILE A 20 -13.58 -25.79 2.98
CA ILE A 20 -12.67 -26.86 2.55
C ILE A 20 -11.70 -27.21 3.68
N GLN A 21 -11.08 -26.22 4.35
CA GLN A 21 -10.16 -26.46 5.46
C GLN A 21 -10.85 -27.11 6.66
N PHE A 22 -12.08 -26.72 6.95
CA PHE A 22 -12.91 -27.33 7.99
C PHE A 22 -13.16 -28.81 7.71
N LEU A 23 -13.50 -29.16 6.46
CA LEU A 23 -13.85 -30.53 6.06
C LEU A 23 -12.61 -31.43 5.87
N THR A 24 -11.52 -30.91 5.31
CA THR A 24 -10.37 -31.71 4.85
C THR A 24 -9.18 -31.66 5.80
N SER A 25 -8.96 -30.54 6.49
CA SER A 25 -7.73 -30.27 7.25
C SER A 25 -7.92 -30.38 8.76
N GLY A 26 -9.14 -30.68 9.24
CA GLY A 26 -9.44 -30.83 10.67
C GLY A 26 -9.45 -29.52 11.46
N GLN A 27 -9.39 -28.36 10.80
CA GLN A 27 -9.36 -27.03 11.43
C GLN A 27 -10.74 -26.62 11.95
N LYS A 28 -11.19 -27.23 13.05
CA LYS A 28 -12.53 -27.01 13.62
C LYS A 28 -12.79 -25.57 14.09
N GLN A 29 -11.73 -24.79 14.36
CA GLN A 29 -11.81 -23.42 14.86
C GLN A 29 -11.76 -22.34 13.77
N VAL A 30 -11.70 -22.72 12.48
CA VAL A 30 -11.51 -21.75 11.38
C VAL A 30 -12.59 -20.67 11.35
N PHE A 31 -13.87 -21.03 11.46
CA PHE A 31 -14.97 -20.05 11.46
C PHE A 31 -14.94 -19.14 12.69
N SER A 32 -14.61 -19.67 13.86
CA SER A 32 -14.46 -18.85 15.08
C SER A 32 -13.34 -17.83 14.90
N SER A 33 -12.20 -18.28 14.37
CA SER A 33 -11.02 -17.44 14.11
C SER A 33 -11.34 -16.32 13.12
N MET A 34 -12.11 -16.63 12.08
CA MET A 34 -12.53 -15.63 11.08
C MET A 34 -13.44 -14.54 11.68
N VAL A 35 -14.28 -14.86 12.67
CA VAL A 35 -15.26 -13.90 13.21
C VAL A 35 -14.71 -13.14 14.42
N VAL A 36 -14.21 -13.87 15.42
CA VAL A 36 -13.85 -13.32 16.74
C VAL A 36 -12.37 -13.49 17.12
N GLY A 37 -11.59 -14.16 16.27
CA GLY A 37 -10.16 -14.38 16.55
C GLY A 37 -9.34 -13.10 16.48
N LYS A 38 -8.34 -12.97 17.34
CA LYS A 38 -7.47 -11.79 17.42
C LYS A 38 -6.08 -12.09 16.88
N ARG A 39 -5.44 -11.07 16.32
CA ARG A 39 -4.04 -11.17 15.93
C ARG A 39 -3.19 -11.53 17.16
N GLY A 40 -2.42 -12.61 17.04
CA GLY A 40 -1.62 -13.16 18.14
C GLY A 40 -2.27 -14.33 18.87
N ASP A 41 -3.56 -14.60 18.65
CA ASP A 41 -4.24 -15.73 19.25
C ASP A 41 -3.65 -17.06 18.76
N SER A 42 -3.62 -18.03 19.66
CA SER A 42 -3.18 -19.39 19.39
C SER A 42 -4.37 -20.23 18.91
N VAL A 43 -4.44 -20.50 17.61
CA VAL A 43 -5.52 -21.27 16.99
C VAL A 43 -5.09 -22.72 16.82
N GLN A 44 -5.90 -23.66 17.28
CA GLN A 44 -5.62 -25.08 17.08
C GLN A 44 -5.88 -25.46 15.62
N VAL A 45 -4.84 -26.00 14.97
CA VAL A 45 -4.88 -26.38 13.54
C VAL A 45 -4.98 -27.90 13.37
N LYS A 46 -4.25 -28.66 14.19
CA LYS A 46 -4.22 -30.13 14.10
C LYS A 46 -4.03 -30.75 15.48
N GLU A 47 -4.63 -31.91 15.67
CA GLU A 47 -4.47 -32.77 16.85
C GLU A 47 -4.08 -34.16 16.37
N MET A 48 -3.06 -34.75 17.01
CA MET A 48 -2.65 -36.11 16.73
C MET A 48 -2.17 -36.80 18.02
N PRO A 49 -2.33 -38.13 18.14
CA PRO A 49 -1.72 -38.86 19.23
C PRO A 49 -0.18 -38.78 19.12
N VAL A 50 0.52 -38.79 20.26
CA VAL A 50 2.00 -38.71 20.29
C VAL A 50 2.64 -39.83 19.47
N SER A 51 2.02 -41.01 19.40
CA SER A 51 2.47 -42.14 18.59
C SER A 51 2.44 -41.90 17.08
N ALA A 52 1.68 -40.91 16.60
CA ALA A 52 1.62 -40.53 15.20
C ALA A 52 2.49 -39.31 14.87
N ALA A 53 3.14 -38.69 15.87
CA ALA A 53 4.08 -37.60 15.66
C ALA A 53 5.45 -38.15 15.21
N GLU A 54 6.21 -37.35 14.45
CA GLU A 54 7.58 -37.72 14.12
C GLU A 54 8.40 -37.95 15.40
N PRO A 55 9.25 -39.00 15.45
CA PRO A 55 10.04 -39.32 16.64
C PRO A 55 10.93 -38.15 17.11
N SER A 56 11.47 -37.38 16.18
CA SER A 56 12.27 -36.17 16.43
C SER A 56 11.46 -35.06 17.11
N LEU A 57 10.22 -34.83 16.63
CA LEU A 57 9.31 -33.84 17.19
C LEU A 57 8.80 -34.27 18.57
N ALA A 58 8.46 -35.54 18.74
CA ALA A 58 8.03 -36.09 20.03
C ALA A 58 9.16 -35.96 21.08
N ALA A 59 10.39 -36.34 20.74
CA ALA A 59 11.54 -36.20 21.64
C ALA A 59 11.86 -34.73 21.98
N ALA A 60 11.73 -33.82 21.02
CA ALA A 60 11.92 -32.38 21.25
C ALA A 60 10.80 -31.77 22.12
N LEU A 61 9.56 -32.24 21.99
CA LEU A 61 8.46 -31.83 22.85
C LEU A 61 8.61 -32.36 24.28
N ASP A 62 9.22 -33.54 24.47
CA ASP A 62 9.46 -34.11 25.80
C ASP A 62 10.53 -33.35 26.59
N THR A 63 11.42 -32.67 25.88
CA THR A 63 12.51 -31.87 26.48
C THR A 63 12.13 -30.41 26.69
N VAL A 64 11.45 -29.79 25.72
CA VAL A 64 11.20 -28.32 25.72
C VAL A 64 9.72 -27.98 25.94
N GLY A 65 8.81 -28.95 25.84
CA GLY A 65 7.35 -28.78 26.00
C GLY A 65 6.66 -28.06 24.83
N ARG A 66 7.41 -27.25 24.07
CA ARG A 66 6.94 -26.54 22.87
C ARG A 66 8.03 -26.52 21.80
N VAL A 67 7.65 -26.81 20.57
CA VAL A 67 8.57 -26.80 19.42
C VAL A 67 7.94 -25.99 18.29
N LYS A 68 8.67 -25.00 17.76
CA LYS A 68 8.24 -24.26 16.57
C LYS A 68 8.85 -24.91 15.33
N GLN A 69 8.02 -25.32 14.38
CA GLN A 69 8.42 -25.78 13.05
C GLN A 69 7.62 -25.00 12.01
N GLY A 70 8.30 -24.18 11.20
CA GLY A 70 7.66 -23.23 10.30
C GLY A 70 6.69 -22.30 11.04
N ASP A 71 5.45 -22.22 10.56
CA ASP A 71 4.38 -21.39 11.14
C ASP A 71 3.58 -22.09 12.26
N LEU A 72 3.91 -23.35 12.57
CA LEU A 72 3.22 -24.15 13.57
C LEU A 72 4.05 -24.25 14.86
N ILE A 73 3.37 -24.06 15.98
CA ILE A 73 3.88 -24.31 17.32
C ILE A 73 3.22 -25.58 17.81
N TYR A 74 4.03 -26.62 17.96
CA TYR A 74 3.60 -27.89 18.53
C TYR A 74 3.71 -27.81 20.04
N ARG A 75 2.69 -28.29 20.74
CA ARG A 75 2.64 -28.41 22.20
C ARG A 75 2.13 -29.79 22.57
N ARG A 76 2.70 -30.38 23.62
CA ARG A 76 2.21 -31.65 24.17
C ARG A 76 1.13 -31.36 25.21
N GLU A 77 -0.02 -32.04 25.10
CA GLU A 77 -1.08 -32.09 26.09
C GLU A 77 -1.40 -33.55 26.40
N GLY A 78 -0.77 -34.10 27.44
CA GLY A 78 -0.88 -35.52 27.79
C GLY A 78 -0.37 -36.44 26.68
N ASP A 79 -1.23 -37.31 26.18
CA ASP A 79 -0.92 -38.28 25.11
C ASP A 79 -1.15 -37.73 23.69
N LYS A 80 -1.41 -36.42 23.58
CA LYS A 80 -1.68 -35.73 22.32
C LYS A 80 -0.66 -34.64 22.04
N VAL A 81 -0.35 -34.47 20.75
CA VAL A 81 0.40 -33.34 20.22
C VAL A 81 -0.58 -32.42 19.51
N MET A 82 -0.58 -31.17 19.97
CA MET A 82 -1.42 -30.09 19.45
C MET A 82 -0.56 -29.18 18.58
N ALA A 83 -0.91 -29.06 17.30
CA ALA A 83 -0.34 -28.07 16.42
C ALA A 83 -1.19 -26.80 16.48
N VAL A 84 -0.56 -25.71 16.91
CA VAL A 84 -1.18 -24.40 17.06
C VAL A 84 -0.55 -23.44 16.07
N ARG A 85 -1.36 -22.62 15.42
CA ARG A 85 -0.89 -21.51 14.57
C ARG A 85 -1.23 -20.20 15.24
N VAL A 86 -0.28 -19.26 15.22
CA VAL A 86 -0.56 -17.90 15.66
C VAL A 86 -1.35 -17.18 14.58
N GLN A 87 -2.50 -16.62 14.96
CA GLN A 87 -3.35 -15.92 14.02
C GLN A 87 -2.65 -14.65 13.51
N ALA A 88 -2.43 -14.59 12.20
CA ALA A 88 -1.79 -13.44 11.57
C ALA A 88 -2.70 -12.21 11.50
N ALA A 89 -4.01 -12.36 11.73
CA ALA A 89 -5.02 -11.33 11.55
C ALA A 89 -6.11 -11.29 12.60
N ASN A 90 -6.64 -10.10 12.83
CA ASN A 90 -7.94 -9.93 13.48
C ASN A 90 -9.03 -10.48 12.57
N GLY A 91 -10.02 -11.16 13.16
CA GLY A 91 -11.28 -11.54 12.53
C GLY A 91 -12.18 -10.34 12.31
N ILE A 92 -13.42 -10.61 11.86
CA ILE A 92 -14.38 -9.58 11.45
C ILE A 92 -14.60 -8.52 12.54
N VAL A 93 -14.82 -8.94 13.79
CA VAL A 93 -15.22 -8.03 14.87
C VAL A 93 -14.12 -7.02 15.22
N ASP A 94 -12.90 -7.46 15.49
CA ASP A 94 -11.80 -6.54 15.80
C ASP A 94 -11.36 -5.73 14.57
N THR A 95 -11.52 -6.27 13.35
CA THR A 95 -11.23 -5.52 12.12
C THR A 95 -12.18 -4.32 11.95
N CYS A 96 -13.43 -4.40 12.42
CA CYS A 96 -14.34 -3.25 12.44
C CYS A 96 -13.79 -2.12 13.33
N TRP A 97 -13.22 -2.45 14.49
CA TRP A 97 -12.59 -1.48 15.38
C TRP A 97 -11.33 -0.88 14.76
N ASP A 98 -10.47 -1.71 14.16
CA ASP A 98 -9.28 -1.26 13.44
C ASP A 98 -9.63 -0.23 12.35
N ALA A 99 -10.71 -0.50 11.60
CA ALA A 99 -11.18 0.39 10.54
C ALA A 99 -11.67 1.74 11.08
N VAL A 100 -12.42 1.73 12.20
CA VAL A 100 -12.89 2.97 12.85
C VAL A 100 -11.72 3.76 13.42
N GLU A 101 -10.79 3.12 14.12
CA GLU A 101 -9.59 3.77 14.67
C GLU A 101 -8.76 4.43 13.56
N LEU A 102 -8.60 3.75 12.42
CA LEU A 102 -7.95 4.32 11.25
C LEU A 102 -8.68 5.58 10.76
N CYS A 103 -10.01 5.57 10.67
CA CYS A 103 -10.79 6.73 10.25
C CYS A 103 -10.66 7.90 11.23
N LEU A 104 -10.64 7.63 12.55
CA LEU A 104 -10.42 8.66 13.57
C LEU A 104 -9.05 9.32 13.43
N LYS A 105 -7.99 8.54 13.16
CA LYS A 105 -6.66 9.09 12.87
C LYS A 105 -6.65 9.95 11.60
N LEU A 106 -7.38 9.53 10.57
CA LEU A 106 -7.51 10.28 9.32
C LEU A 106 -8.25 11.61 9.49
N ILE A 107 -9.22 11.72 10.40
CA ILE A 107 -9.94 12.99 10.67
C ILE A 107 -8.97 14.13 10.95
N GLY A 108 -8.02 13.95 11.88
CA GLY A 108 -7.09 15.00 12.26
C GLY A 108 -6.17 15.43 11.12
N ILE A 109 -5.65 14.45 10.38
CA ILE A 109 -4.76 14.68 9.24
C ILE A 109 -5.50 15.37 8.10
N LEU A 110 -6.70 14.90 7.74
CA LEU A 110 -7.52 15.50 6.69
C LEU A 110 -7.93 16.92 7.06
N ALA A 111 -8.36 17.17 8.30
CA ALA A 111 -8.71 18.51 8.75
C ALA A 111 -7.53 19.48 8.61
N LEU A 112 -6.33 19.08 9.04
CA LEU A 112 -5.12 19.90 8.94
C LEU A 112 -4.80 20.25 7.48
N PHE A 113 -4.61 19.24 6.63
CA PHE A 113 -4.14 19.47 5.25
C PHE A 113 -5.21 20.12 4.38
N MET A 114 -6.50 19.82 4.58
CA MET A 114 -7.58 20.49 3.87
C MET A 114 -7.73 21.95 4.32
N GLY A 115 -7.46 22.26 5.59
CA GLY A 115 -7.38 23.64 6.09
C GLY A 115 -6.27 24.43 5.39
N PHE A 116 -5.05 23.89 5.35
CA PHE A 116 -3.94 24.52 4.60
C PHE A 116 -4.21 24.61 3.09
N MET A 117 -4.88 23.61 2.51
CA MET A 117 -5.28 23.64 1.11
C MET A 117 -6.25 24.79 0.81
N SER A 118 -7.24 25.01 1.68
CA SER A 118 -8.18 26.14 1.57
C SER A 118 -7.45 27.49 1.64
N ILE A 119 -6.46 27.63 2.54
CA ILE A 119 -5.61 28.83 2.59
C ILE A 119 -4.84 29.01 1.27
N ALA A 120 -4.21 27.94 0.77
CA ALA A 120 -3.43 27.98 -0.47
C ALA A 120 -4.29 28.31 -1.71
N GLU A 121 -5.52 27.80 -1.76
CA GLU A 121 -6.51 28.14 -2.79
C GLU A 121 -6.86 29.62 -2.77
N ARG A 122 -7.27 30.14 -1.60
CA ARG A 122 -7.65 31.56 -1.43
C ARG A 122 -6.46 32.51 -1.68
N ALA A 123 -5.25 32.11 -1.31
CA ALA A 123 -4.02 32.87 -1.58
C ALA A 123 -3.55 32.78 -3.06
N GLY A 124 -4.17 31.92 -3.88
CA GLY A 124 -3.80 31.72 -5.29
C GLY A 124 -2.55 30.87 -5.51
N GLY A 125 -2.04 30.20 -4.47
CA GLY A 125 -0.88 29.31 -4.55
C GLY A 125 -1.11 28.11 -5.49
N ILE A 126 -2.34 27.57 -5.50
CA ILE A 126 -2.72 26.47 -6.39
C ILE A 126 -2.63 26.89 -7.87
N ASN A 127 -3.03 28.11 -8.18
CA ASN A 127 -2.96 28.66 -9.54
C ASN A 127 -1.51 28.90 -9.99
N LEU A 128 -0.64 29.34 -9.09
CA LEU A 128 0.79 29.49 -9.36
C LEU A 128 1.42 28.14 -9.70
N LEU A 129 1.19 27.12 -8.86
CA LEU A 129 1.75 25.78 -9.05
C LEU A 129 1.25 25.14 -10.35
N SER A 130 -0.05 25.30 -10.65
CA SER A 130 -0.67 24.85 -11.90
C SER A 130 -0.02 25.45 -13.14
N ARG A 131 0.46 26.71 -13.09
CA ARG A 131 1.17 27.33 -14.22
C ARG A 131 2.57 26.77 -14.46
N ILE A 132 3.28 26.42 -13.38
CA ILE A 132 4.66 25.90 -13.46
C ILE A 132 4.66 24.49 -14.08
N ILE A 133 3.75 23.63 -13.60
CA ILE A 133 3.76 22.18 -13.91
C ILE A 133 2.68 21.81 -14.96
N GLY A 134 1.79 22.75 -15.28
CA GLY A 134 0.69 22.60 -16.24
C GLY A 134 1.06 22.12 -17.65
N PRO A 135 2.21 22.48 -18.25
CA PRO A 135 2.58 21.99 -19.59
C PRO A 135 2.68 20.47 -19.67
N PHE A 136 3.17 19.80 -18.63
CA PHE A 136 3.23 18.34 -18.56
C PHE A 136 1.84 17.74 -18.34
N PHE A 137 1.16 18.17 -17.28
CA PHE A 137 -0.11 17.56 -16.89
C PHE A 137 -1.25 17.85 -17.87
N SER A 138 -1.27 19.00 -18.55
CA SER A 138 -2.29 19.27 -19.58
C SER A 138 -2.24 18.30 -20.75
N LYS A 139 -1.09 17.64 -20.98
CA LYS A 139 -0.93 16.60 -21.99
C LYS A 139 -1.35 15.23 -21.51
N LEU A 140 -1.16 14.95 -20.21
CA LEU A 140 -1.54 13.70 -19.57
C LEU A 140 -3.02 13.68 -19.14
N PHE A 141 -3.61 14.86 -18.91
CA PHE A 141 -5.00 15.09 -18.50
C PHE A 141 -5.69 16.03 -19.50
N PRO A 142 -5.89 15.63 -20.76
CA PRO A 142 -6.39 16.51 -21.82
C PRO A 142 -7.83 16.99 -21.58
N GLU A 143 -8.62 16.27 -20.78
CA GLU A 143 -10.01 16.60 -20.46
C GLU A 143 -10.16 17.64 -19.34
N VAL A 144 -9.07 18.01 -18.65
CA VAL A 144 -9.11 19.00 -17.57
C VAL A 144 -8.88 20.41 -18.15
N PRO A 145 -9.85 21.35 -18.00
CA PRO A 145 -9.71 22.69 -18.54
C PRO A 145 -8.48 23.44 -17.99
N LYS A 146 -7.86 24.26 -18.84
CA LYS A 146 -6.73 25.11 -18.42
C LYS A 146 -7.18 26.07 -17.31
N GLY A 147 -6.39 26.14 -16.24
CA GLY A 147 -6.67 27.01 -15.09
C GLY A 147 -7.67 26.44 -14.09
N HIS A 148 -8.22 25.24 -14.32
CA HIS A 148 -9.07 24.58 -13.32
C HIS A 148 -8.25 24.18 -12.07
N PRO A 149 -8.75 24.39 -10.84
CA PRO A 149 -8.03 24.06 -9.60
C PRO A 149 -7.63 22.59 -9.47
N ALA A 150 -8.41 21.68 -10.06
CA ALA A 150 -8.10 20.23 -10.09
C ALA A 150 -6.66 19.93 -10.51
N MET A 151 -6.10 20.72 -11.43
CA MET A 151 -4.72 20.57 -11.87
C MET A 151 -3.73 20.76 -10.73
N GLY A 152 -3.85 21.87 -9.99
CA GLY A 152 -2.96 22.15 -8.87
C GLY A 152 -3.14 21.15 -7.72
N HIS A 153 -4.37 20.69 -7.46
CA HIS A 153 -4.63 19.66 -6.44
C HIS A 153 -3.96 18.33 -6.78
N MET A 154 -4.05 17.89 -8.04
CA MET A 154 -3.34 16.68 -8.50
C MET A 154 -1.83 16.83 -8.35
N ILE A 155 -1.28 17.98 -8.75
CA ILE A 155 0.16 18.25 -8.63
C ILE A 155 0.63 18.18 -7.17
N MET A 156 -0.12 18.75 -6.23
CA MET A 156 0.22 18.66 -4.81
C MET A 156 0.16 17.22 -4.30
N ASN A 157 -0.84 16.44 -4.72
CA ASN A 157 -0.91 15.02 -4.37
C ASN A 157 0.31 14.23 -4.90
N PHE A 158 0.64 14.36 -6.19
CA PHE A 158 1.78 13.66 -6.76
C PHE A 158 3.10 14.09 -6.15
N SER A 159 3.26 15.39 -5.86
CA SER A 159 4.46 15.91 -5.20
C SER A 159 4.59 15.37 -3.78
N ALA A 160 3.50 15.32 -3.01
CA ALA A 160 3.49 14.75 -1.68
C ALA A 160 3.85 13.25 -1.69
N ASN A 161 3.29 12.47 -2.62
CA ASN A 161 3.63 11.05 -2.76
C ASN A 161 5.11 10.86 -3.16
N LEU A 162 5.58 11.61 -4.16
CA LEU A 162 6.98 11.59 -4.63
C LEU A 162 7.99 11.79 -3.49
N LEU A 163 7.69 12.71 -2.58
CA LEU A 163 8.57 13.13 -1.51
C LEU A 163 8.38 12.32 -0.21
N GLY A 164 7.56 11.27 -0.24
CA GLY A 164 7.29 10.42 0.92
C GLY A 164 6.47 11.12 2.01
N LEU A 165 5.73 12.18 1.65
CA LEU A 165 4.85 12.92 2.55
C LEU A 165 3.49 12.24 2.64
N ASP A 166 3.46 10.95 3.02
CA ASP A 166 2.27 10.09 2.98
C ASP A 166 1.06 10.70 3.71
N ASN A 167 1.32 11.37 4.84
CA ASN A 167 0.32 12.06 5.65
C ASN A 167 -0.36 13.23 4.89
N ALA A 168 0.33 13.84 3.93
CA ALA A 168 -0.17 14.96 3.12
C ALA A 168 -0.83 14.48 1.81
N ALA A 169 -0.31 13.40 1.22
CA ALA A 169 -0.72 12.93 -0.10
C ALA A 169 -2.22 12.60 -0.15
N THR A 170 -2.72 11.83 0.82
CA THR A 170 -4.14 11.39 0.84
C THR A 170 -5.12 12.59 0.88
N PRO A 171 -5.01 13.57 1.81
CA PRO A 171 -5.86 14.76 1.79
C PRO A 171 -5.87 15.50 0.45
N PHE A 172 -4.69 15.77 -0.10
CA PHE A 172 -4.58 16.46 -1.40
C PHE A 172 -5.20 15.65 -2.53
N GLY A 173 -5.08 14.32 -2.46
CA GLY A 173 -5.66 13.43 -3.45
C GLY A 173 -7.18 13.36 -3.39
N LEU A 174 -7.76 13.38 -2.20
CA LEU A 174 -9.19 13.47 -2.00
C LEU A 174 -9.75 14.79 -2.51
N LYS A 175 -9.07 15.90 -2.24
CA LYS A 175 -9.43 17.21 -2.80
C LYS A 175 -9.31 17.23 -4.33
N ALA A 176 -8.26 16.64 -4.89
CA ALA A 176 -8.11 16.49 -6.34
C ALA A 176 -9.27 15.68 -6.94
N MET A 177 -9.67 14.58 -6.29
CA MET A 177 -10.80 13.76 -6.72
C MET A 177 -12.13 14.53 -6.69
N GLN A 178 -12.38 15.32 -5.63
CA GLN A 178 -13.54 16.22 -5.54
C GLN A 178 -13.55 17.22 -6.70
N SER A 179 -12.43 17.89 -7.00
CA SER A 179 -12.35 18.85 -8.11
C SER A 179 -12.47 18.18 -9.48
N LEU A 180 -11.96 16.96 -9.66
CA LEU A 180 -12.20 16.19 -10.89
C LEU A 180 -13.67 15.76 -11.02
N GLN A 181 -14.35 15.54 -9.90
CA GLN A 181 -15.76 15.17 -9.88
C GLN A 181 -16.66 16.35 -10.27
N GLU A 182 -16.27 17.60 -9.99
CA GLU A 182 -16.98 18.79 -10.47
C GLU A 182 -17.10 18.78 -12.01
N LEU A 183 -15.99 18.45 -12.69
CA LEU A 183 -15.89 18.33 -14.14
C LEU A 183 -16.58 17.09 -14.73
N ASN A 184 -16.89 16.10 -13.90
CA ASN A 184 -17.44 14.83 -14.37
C ASN A 184 -18.91 14.98 -14.79
N ALA A 185 -19.21 14.72 -16.06
CA ALA A 185 -20.57 14.74 -16.59
C ALA A 185 -21.45 13.60 -16.03
N SER A 186 -20.86 12.46 -15.67
CA SER A 186 -21.57 11.31 -15.10
C SER A 186 -21.13 11.04 -13.66
N LYS A 187 -21.87 11.60 -12.69
CA LYS A 187 -21.45 11.60 -11.28
C LYS A 187 -21.26 10.20 -10.66
N GLU A 188 -21.83 9.14 -11.24
CA GLU A 188 -21.66 7.77 -10.73
C GLU A 188 -20.63 6.93 -11.51
N VAL A 189 -20.06 7.47 -12.60
CA VAL A 189 -19.13 6.76 -13.51
C VAL A 189 -17.80 7.49 -13.57
N ALA A 190 -16.70 6.77 -13.37
CA ALA A 190 -15.35 7.36 -13.33
C ALA A 190 -14.99 8.04 -14.68
N SER A 191 -14.57 9.32 -14.62
CA SER A 191 -14.05 10.03 -15.79
C SER A 191 -12.65 9.55 -16.17
N ASN A 192 -12.17 9.84 -17.39
CA ASN A 192 -10.82 9.44 -17.81
C ASN A 192 -9.75 10.12 -16.94
N ALA A 193 -9.95 11.40 -16.59
CA ALA A 193 -9.07 12.12 -15.69
C ALA A 193 -9.01 11.48 -14.29
N GLN A 194 -10.14 11.06 -13.72
CA GLN A 194 -10.16 10.36 -12.43
C GLN A 194 -9.41 9.02 -12.49
N ILE A 195 -9.58 8.26 -13.58
CA ILE A 195 -8.89 6.97 -13.74
C ILE A 195 -7.38 7.16 -13.87
N MET A 196 -6.93 8.10 -14.72
CA MET A 196 -5.51 8.40 -14.88
C MET A 196 -4.89 8.85 -13.54
N PHE A 197 -5.57 9.76 -12.85
CA PHE A 197 -5.13 10.25 -11.55
C PHE A 197 -4.94 9.11 -10.54
N LEU A 198 -5.94 8.23 -10.40
CA LEU A 198 -5.85 7.10 -9.45
C LEU A 198 -4.79 6.07 -9.83
N CYS A 199 -4.64 5.75 -11.11
CA CYS A 199 -3.65 4.76 -11.54
C CYS A 199 -2.22 5.25 -11.27
N LEU A 200 -1.94 6.52 -11.53
CA LEU A 200 -0.64 7.12 -11.21
C LEU A 200 -0.43 7.26 -9.70
N HIS A 201 -1.49 7.59 -8.95
CA HIS A 201 -1.41 7.72 -7.50
C HIS A 201 -1.12 6.37 -6.84
N ALA A 202 -1.86 5.32 -7.22
CA ALA A 202 -1.67 3.98 -6.66
C ALA A 202 -0.36 3.31 -7.09
N ALA A 203 0.23 3.70 -8.23
CA ALA A 203 1.59 3.28 -8.55
C ALA A 203 2.61 3.77 -7.51
N GLY A 204 2.26 4.76 -6.68
CA GLY A 204 2.98 5.09 -5.46
C GLY A 204 4.42 5.51 -5.70
N PHE A 205 4.66 6.32 -6.74
CA PHE A 205 6.02 6.77 -7.03
C PHE A 205 6.59 7.52 -5.84
N ASN A 206 7.50 6.88 -5.12
CA ASN A 206 8.18 7.43 -3.95
C ASN A 206 9.69 7.33 -4.18
N LEU A 207 10.40 8.42 -3.90
CA LEU A 207 11.85 8.51 -4.04
C LEU A 207 12.59 7.74 -2.95
N ILE A 208 12.08 7.77 -1.71
CA ILE A 208 12.78 7.17 -0.57
C ILE A 208 11.81 6.36 0.30
N PRO A 209 11.99 5.03 0.41
CA PRO A 209 11.16 4.14 1.22
C PRO A 209 11.55 4.22 2.71
N VAL A 210 11.47 5.42 3.31
CA VAL A 210 11.91 5.68 4.70
C VAL A 210 11.25 4.73 5.70
N SER A 211 9.97 4.41 5.52
CA SER A 211 9.26 3.50 6.42
C SER A 211 9.79 2.06 6.35
N VAL A 212 10.25 1.60 5.18
CA VAL A 212 10.87 0.27 5.03
C VAL A 212 12.23 0.25 5.69
N ILE A 213 13.06 1.26 5.44
CA ILE A 213 14.40 1.41 6.03
C ILE A 213 14.29 1.44 7.57
N ALA A 214 13.36 2.22 8.11
CA ALA A 214 13.13 2.31 9.55
C ALA A 214 12.74 0.96 10.18
N VAL A 215 11.86 0.20 9.53
CA VAL A 215 11.48 -1.14 10.02
C VAL A 215 12.66 -2.12 9.92
N ARG A 216 13.43 -2.09 8.83
CA ARG A 216 14.65 -2.92 8.69
C ARG A 216 15.67 -2.61 9.78
N ALA A 217 15.90 -1.33 10.06
CA ALA A 217 16.78 -0.89 11.15
C ALA A 217 16.25 -1.35 12.53
N ALA A 218 14.95 -1.22 12.77
CA ALA A 218 14.32 -1.68 14.02
C ALA A 218 14.35 -3.21 14.20
N GLN A 219 14.46 -3.96 13.11
CA GLN A 219 14.67 -5.42 13.12
C GLN A 219 16.15 -5.81 13.03
N HIS A 220 17.07 -4.86 13.20
CA HIS A 220 18.52 -5.08 13.22
C HIS A 220 19.09 -5.68 11.92
N ALA A 221 18.56 -5.27 10.76
CA ALA A 221 19.17 -5.59 9.47
C ALA A 221 20.61 -5.05 9.40
N SER A 222 21.53 -5.83 8.83
CA SER A 222 22.96 -5.47 8.71
C SER A 222 23.15 -4.21 7.86
N ASP A 223 22.40 -4.10 6.77
CA ASP A 223 22.26 -2.88 5.97
C ASP A 223 20.77 -2.59 5.76
N PRO A 224 20.18 -1.63 6.50
CA PRO A 224 18.77 -1.26 6.32
C PRO A 224 18.47 -0.59 4.97
N THR A 225 19.49 -0.08 4.27
CA THR A 225 19.35 0.71 3.04
C THR A 225 19.56 -0.10 1.76
N ASP A 226 20.00 -1.35 1.83
CA ASP A 226 20.23 -2.23 0.68
C ASP A 226 19.01 -2.36 -0.25
N VAL A 227 17.78 -2.32 0.28
CA VAL A 227 16.53 -2.35 -0.49
C VAL A 227 16.17 -1.04 -1.19
N PHE A 228 16.88 0.06 -0.91
CA PHE A 228 16.57 1.41 -1.41
C PHE A 228 16.49 1.46 -2.95
N LEU A 229 17.56 1.05 -3.62
CA LEU A 229 17.66 1.13 -5.08
C LEU A 229 16.62 0.22 -5.77
N PRO A 230 16.46 -1.06 -5.38
CA PRO A 230 15.39 -1.89 -5.91
C PRO A 230 13.99 -1.31 -5.70
N CYS A 231 13.66 -0.77 -4.51
CA CYS A 231 12.37 -0.13 -4.25
C CYS A 231 12.09 0.99 -5.24
N MET A 232 13.04 1.90 -5.43
CA MET A 232 12.88 3.05 -6.30
C MET A 232 12.74 2.66 -7.78
N ILE A 233 13.46 1.63 -8.24
CA ILE A 233 13.29 1.12 -9.60
C ILE A 233 11.88 0.53 -9.76
N VAL A 234 11.39 -0.22 -8.76
CA VAL A 234 10.04 -0.82 -8.83
C VAL A 234 8.95 0.25 -8.85
N THR A 235 9.03 1.27 -8.00
CA THR A 235 8.04 2.37 -7.98
C THR A 235 8.04 3.13 -9.31
N PHE A 236 9.21 3.37 -9.89
CA PHE A 236 9.34 4.00 -11.20
C PHE A 236 8.72 3.15 -12.32
N VAL A 237 9.07 1.86 -12.37
CA VAL A 237 8.51 0.92 -13.37
C VAL A 237 6.99 0.82 -13.20
N GLY A 238 6.48 0.65 -11.98
CA GLY A 238 5.04 0.61 -11.71
C GLY A 238 4.32 1.86 -12.20
N THR A 239 4.91 3.03 -12.00
CA THR A 239 4.36 4.32 -12.46
C THR A 239 4.36 4.42 -13.98
N MET A 240 5.43 3.99 -14.64
CA MET A 240 5.49 3.94 -16.09
C MET A 240 4.45 2.96 -16.65
N VAL A 241 4.34 1.75 -16.10
CA VAL A 241 3.34 0.76 -16.53
C VAL A 241 1.91 1.31 -16.35
N ALA A 242 1.58 1.92 -15.21
CA ALA A 242 0.29 2.55 -14.98
C ALA A 242 0.01 3.65 -16.02
N MET A 243 0.98 4.52 -16.28
CA MET A 243 0.88 5.57 -17.29
C MET A 243 0.66 5.00 -18.69
N PHE A 244 1.41 3.97 -19.09
CA PHE A 244 1.29 3.32 -20.39
C PHE A 244 -0.07 2.65 -20.57
N ILE A 245 -0.52 1.85 -19.61
CA ILE A 245 -1.80 1.13 -19.67
C ILE A 245 -2.95 2.11 -19.86
N VAL A 246 -3.00 3.16 -19.04
CA VAL A 246 -4.10 4.12 -19.09
C VAL A 246 -4.00 5.00 -20.34
N SER A 247 -2.80 5.47 -20.71
CA SER A 247 -2.60 6.30 -21.90
C SER A 247 -2.95 5.55 -23.18
N PHE A 248 -2.57 4.28 -23.29
CA PHE A 248 -2.96 3.43 -24.42
C PHE A 248 -4.48 3.35 -24.54
N ARG A 249 -5.17 3.11 -23.42
CA ARG A 249 -6.63 2.97 -23.41
C ARG A 249 -7.37 4.30 -23.66
N GLN A 250 -6.79 5.41 -23.20
CA GLN A 250 -7.33 6.77 -23.41
C GLN A 250 -6.85 7.40 -24.72
N LYS A 251 -6.01 6.70 -25.50
CA LYS A 251 -5.40 7.17 -26.75
C LYS A 251 -4.57 8.46 -26.57
N ILE A 252 -3.88 8.58 -25.44
CA ILE A 252 -2.95 9.67 -25.16
C ILE A 252 -1.60 9.33 -25.78
N ASN A 253 -1.07 10.25 -26.60
CA ASN A 253 0.26 10.08 -27.20
C ASN A 253 1.37 10.42 -26.20
N LEU A 254 2.02 9.40 -25.64
CA LEU A 254 3.14 9.54 -24.71
C LEU A 254 4.46 9.94 -25.39
N LEU A 255 4.58 9.75 -26.70
CA LEU A 255 5.80 10.05 -27.46
C LEU A 255 5.93 11.54 -27.85
N GLN A 256 5.03 12.39 -27.36
CA GLN A 256 5.15 13.82 -27.61
C GLN A 256 6.37 14.42 -26.86
N PRO A 257 7.11 15.36 -27.47
CA PRO A 257 8.37 15.86 -26.91
C PRO A 257 8.24 16.39 -25.47
N VAL A 258 7.11 17.02 -25.13
CA VAL A 258 6.88 17.53 -23.78
C VAL A 258 6.89 16.41 -22.75
N ILE A 259 6.16 15.31 -22.98
CA ILE A 259 6.11 14.19 -22.02
C ILE A 259 7.49 13.53 -21.92
N ILE A 260 8.15 13.29 -23.05
CA ILE A 260 9.49 12.69 -23.07
C ILE A 260 10.49 13.55 -22.31
N MET A 261 10.53 14.87 -22.55
CA MET A 261 11.45 15.78 -21.86
C MET A 261 11.21 15.78 -20.35
N TRP A 262 9.95 15.75 -19.90
CA TRP A 262 9.63 15.69 -18.48
C TRP A 262 10.02 14.36 -17.84
N ILE A 263 9.72 13.23 -18.48
CA ILE A 263 10.14 11.91 -18.00
C ILE A 263 11.67 11.83 -17.94
N ALA A 264 12.36 12.31 -18.98
CA ALA A 264 13.83 12.35 -19.01
C ALA A 264 14.41 13.25 -17.92
N SER A 265 13.82 14.43 -17.69
CA SER A 265 14.26 15.36 -16.63
C SER A 265 14.07 14.78 -15.24
N ILE A 266 12.91 14.19 -14.96
CA ILE A 266 12.64 13.52 -13.68
C ILE A 266 13.60 12.33 -13.52
N SER A 267 13.81 11.52 -14.55
CA SER A 267 14.74 10.39 -14.51
C SER A 267 16.17 10.84 -14.23
N ALA A 268 16.62 11.96 -14.81
CA ALA A 268 17.93 12.54 -14.53
C ALA A 268 18.07 13.03 -13.09
N VAL A 269 17.06 13.73 -12.56
CA VAL A 269 17.03 14.18 -11.16
C VAL A 269 17.06 12.99 -10.20
N VAL A 270 16.27 11.95 -10.49
CA VAL A 270 16.25 10.70 -9.71
C VAL A 270 17.62 10.02 -9.74
N ALA A 271 18.25 9.92 -10.92
CA ALA A 271 19.57 9.31 -11.05
C ALA A 271 20.65 10.07 -10.26
N LEU A 272 20.62 11.40 -10.29
CA LEU A 272 21.51 12.25 -9.48
C LEU A 272 21.26 12.09 -7.99
N LEU A 273 19.99 12.02 -7.58
CA LEU A 273 19.62 11.80 -6.18
C LEU A 273 20.11 10.44 -5.70
N VAL A 274 19.91 9.37 -6.49
CA VAL A 274 20.44 8.03 -6.19
C VAL A 274 21.94 8.08 -6.04
N TRP A 275 22.64 8.68 -7.00
CA TRP A 275 24.09 8.80 -6.96
C TRP A 275 24.56 9.48 -5.67
N TYR A 276 23.94 10.61 -5.30
CA TYR A 276 24.23 11.29 -4.04
C TYR A 276 23.94 10.39 -2.82
N LEU A 277 22.77 9.74 -2.78
CA LEU A 277 22.38 8.88 -1.66
C LEU A 277 23.31 7.66 -1.50
N THR A 278 23.85 7.12 -2.59
CA THR A 278 24.84 6.04 -2.54
C THR A 278 26.21 6.47 -1.99
N THR A 279 26.47 7.78 -1.84
CA THR A 279 27.66 8.28 -1.15
C THR A 279 27.48 8.38 0.37
N LEU A 280 26.26 8.22 0.87
CA LEU A 280 25.93 8.33 2.30
C LEU A 280 25.89 6.95 2.95
N ASP A 281 26.15 6.90 4.26
CA ASP A 281 25.88 5.74 5.08
C ASP A 281 24.40 5.67 5.49
N ALA A 282 23.98 4.59 6.16
CA ALA A 282 22.58 4.40 6.55
C ALA A 282 22.06 5.55 7.44
N ALA A 283 22.90 6.08 8.34
CA ALA A 283 22.56 7.22 9.18
C ALA A 283 22.38 8.50 8.34
N GLY A 284 23.26 8.75 7.38
CA GLY A 284 23.18 9.86 6.44
C GLY A 284 21.95 9.81 5.55
N VAL A 285 21.61 8.63 4.99
CA VAL A 285 20.36 8.44 4.22
C VAL A 285 19.14 8.74 5.09
N GLN A 286 19.08 8.21 6.31
CA GLN A 286 17.96 8.45 7.23
C GLN A 286 17.84 9.94 7.61
N PHE A 287 18.97 10.59 7.92
CA PHE A 287 19.01 12.00 8.25
C PHE A 287 18.54 12.88 7.09
N PHE A 288 19.13 12.68 5.90
CA PHE A 288 18.76 13.41 4.68
C PHE A 288 17.27 13.25 4.38
N SER A 289 16.76 12.03 4.46
CA SER A 289 15.35 11.74 4.15
C SER A 289 14.40 12.38 5.16
N SER A 290 14.74 12.34 6.45
CA SER A 290 13.94 12.97 7.51
C SER A 290 13.90 14.49 7.36
N VAL A 291 15.05 15.12 7.09
CA VAL A 291 15.15 16.57 6.88
C VAL A 291 14.41 16.97 5.61
N LEU A 292 14.60 16.24 4.50
CA LEU A 292 13.92 16.51 3.24
C LEU A 292 12.41 16.42 3.39
N SER A 293 11.89 15.33 3.97
CA SER A 293 10.44 15.12 4.13
C SER A 293 9.82 16.13 5.10
N ASN A 294 10.29 16.16 6.36
CA ASN A 294 9.67 16.99 7.39
C ASN A 294 9.93 18.48 7.17
N GLY A 295 11.15 18.83 6.74
CA GLY A 295 11.53 20.21 6.44
C GLY A 295 10.71 20.77 5.28
N LEU A 296 10.42 19.96 4.25
CA LEU A 296 9.61 20.40 3.13
C LEU A 296 8.14 20.64 3.52
N ILE A 297 7.54 19.82 4.40
CA ILE A 297 6.19 20.08 4.92
C ILE A 297 6.15 21.43 5.65
N LEU A 298 7.11 21.67 6.56
CA LEU A 298 7.18 22.93 7.30
C LEU A 298 7.38 24.13 6.37
N LEU A 299 8.23 23.98 5.35
CA LEU A 299 8.43 24.99 4.33
C LEU A 299 7.14 25.27 3.54
N VAL A 300 6.40 24.24 3.14
CA VAL A 300 5.12 24.40 2.43
C VAL A 300 4.11 25.14 3.31
N PHE A 301 3.96 24.77 4.58
CA PHE A 301 3.08 25.50 5.51
C PHE A 301 3.49 26.96 5.67
N LEU A 302 4.79 27.22 5.84
CA LEU A 302 5.31 28.58 5.92
C LEU A 302 4.97 29.37 4.65
N LEU A 303 5.22 28.81 3.47
CA LEU A 303 4.95 29.47 2.18
C LEU A 303 3.45 29.73 1.99
N ILE A 304 2.57 28.81 2.40
CA ILE A 304 1.11 29.00 2.36
C ILE A 304 0.69 30.18 3.25
N VAL A 305 1.19 30.23 4.49
CA VAL A 305 0.88 31.31 5.44
C VAL A 305 1.43 32.65 4.96
N LEU A 306 2.69 32.69 4.50
CA LEU A 306 3.29 33.90 3.94
C LEU A 306 2.51 34.40 2.71
N GLY A 307 2.10 33.49 1.83
CA GLY A 307 1.26 33.80 0.68
C GLY A 307 -0.10 34.38 1.09
N ALA A 308 -0.73 33.82 2.11
CA ALA A 308 -1.99 34.31 2.66
C ALA A 308 -1.85 35.70 3.30
N VAL A 309 -0.80 35.93 4.09
CA VAL A 309 -0.49 37.25 4.68
C VAL A 309 -0.24 38.28 3.57
N TYR A 310 0.56 37.94 2.56
CA TYR A 310 0.82 38.81 1.41
C TYR A 310 -0.46 39.16 0.64
N LYS A 311 -1.37 38.19 0.48
CA LYS A 311 -2.67 38.37 -0.18
C LYS A 311 -3.77 38.90 0.75
N LYS A 312 -3.46 39.17 2.02
CA LYS A 312 -4.40 39.65 3.04
C LYS A 312 -5.62 38.73 3.21
N ILE A 313 -5.40 37.42 3.16
CA ILE A 313 -6.43 36.40 3.41
C ILE A 313 -6.51 36.16 4.93
N ASP A 314 -7.73 36.04 5.47
CA ASP A 314 -7.93 35.56 6.83
C ASP A 314 -7.53 34.08 6.93
N VAL A 315 -6.36 33.83 7.52
CA VAL A 315 -5.74 32.51 7.59
C VAL A 315 -6.58 31.56 8.44
N PHE A 316 -7.13 32.04 9.56
CA PHE A 316 -7.85 31.19 10.50
C PHE A 316 -9.20 30.78 9.93
N ASP A 317 -9.96 31.74 9.39
CA ASP A 317 -11.25 31.46 8.75
C ASP A 317 -11.10 30.48 7.57
N ALA A 318 -10.13 30.75 6.68
CA ALA A 318 -9.83 29.88 5.56
C ALA A 318 -9.44 28.46 6.00
N PHE A 319 -8.63 28.35 7.06
CA PHE A 319 -8.26 27.08 7.64
C PHE A 319 -9.46 26.31 8.17
N ILE A 320 -10.32 26.95 8.96
CA ILE A 320 -11.50 26.31 9.56
C ILE A 320 -12.47 25.80 8.50
N ASP A 321 -12.70 26.57 7.43
CA ASP A 321 -13.55 26.13 6.32
C ASP A 321 -12.99 24.90 5.60
N GLY A 322 -11.68 24.87 5.35
CA GLY A 322 -11.03 23.70 4.79
C GLY A 322 -11.07 22.48 5.73
N ALA A 323 -10.84 22.72 7.03
CA ALA A 323 -10.82 21.67 8.05
C ALA A 323 -12.17 20.97 8.20
N LYS A 324 -13.29 21.71 8.13
CA LYS A 324 -14.65 21.14 8.14
C LYS A 324 -14.87 20.17 6.98
N ASN A 325 -14.45 20.53 5.77
CA ASN A 325 -14.53 19.64 4.60
C ASN A 325 -13.68 18.38 4.79
N GLY A 326 -12.48 18.51 5.37
CA GLY A 326 -11.64 17.37 5.75
C GLY A 326 -12.34 16.41 6.72
N PHE A 327 -13.01 16.95 7.74
CA PHE A 327 -13.79 16.18 8.71
C PHE A 327 -14.95 15.42 8.06
N GLU A 328 -15.78 16.09 7.25
CA GLU A 328 -16.90 15.48 6.52
C GLU A 328 -16.42 14.35 5.59
N THR A 329 -15.32 14.59 4.89
CA THR A 329 -14.70 13.62 3.98
C THR A 329 -14.29 12.36 4.74
N ALA A 330 -13.65 12.51 5.91
CA ALA A 330 -13.25 11.37 6.73
C ALA A 330 -14.45 10.50 7.14
N ILE A 331 -15.55 11.13 7.58
CA ILE A 331 -16.77 10.41 7.98
C ILE A 331 -17.37 9.65 6.79
N ARG A 332 -17.43 10.28 5.61
CA ARG A 332 -17.98 9.67 4.39
C ARG A 332 -17.24 8.41 3.96
N ILE A 333 -15.95 8.31 4.29
CA ILE A 333 -15.07 7.21 3.89
C ILE A 333 -15.25 5.97 4.81
N ILE A 334 -15.70 6.14 6.06
CA ILE A 334 -15.81 5.05 7.06
C ILE A 334 -16.48 3.78 6.51
N PRO A 335 -17.68 3.83 5.89
CA PRO A 335 -18.36 2.62 5.47
C PRO A 335 -17.58 1.84 4.40
N TYR A 336 -16.88 2.56 3.51
CA TYR A 336 -16.07 1.96 2.46
C TYR A 336 -14.83 1.25 3.04
N LEU A 337 -14.19 1.85 4.06
CA LEU A 337 -13.03 1.27 4.73
C LEU A 337 -13.38 0.04 5.56
N VAL A 338 -14.46 0.10 6.35
CA VAL A 338 -14.93 -1.06 7.11
C VAL A 338 -15.21 -2.24 6.17
N GLY A 339 -15.94 -1.99 5.07
CA GLY A 339 -16.30 -3.05 4.12
C GLY A 339 -15.09 -3.75 3.48
N ILE A 340 -14.11 -2.99 2.99
CA ILE A 340 -12.92 -3.57 2.35
C ILE A 340 -12.00 -4.25 3.36
N LEU A 341 -11.76 -3.65 4.53
CA LEU A 341 -10.87 -4.22 5.54
C LEU A 341 -11.42 -5.54 6.10
N VAL A 342 -12.73 -5.63 6.32
CA VAL A 342 -13.40 -6.88 6.73
C VAL A 342 -13.25 -7.97 5.66
N ALA A 343 -13.48 -7.66 4.39
CA ALA A 343 -13.33 -8.65 3.32
C ALA A 343 -11.88 -9.15 3.18
N VAL A 344 -10.90 -8.26 3.39
CA VAL A 344 -9.47 -8.62 3.40
C VAL A 344 -9.11 -9.45 4.63
N SER A 345 -9.66 -9.13 5.80
CA SER A 345 -9.52 -9.93 7.02
C SER A 345 -10.05 -11.35 6.80
N MET A 346 -11.21 -11.51 6.15
CA MET A 346 -11.77 -12.83 5.83
C MET A 346 -10.84 -13.65 4.92
N LEU A 347 -10.23 -13.03 3.90
CA LEU A 347 -9.26 -13.73 3.04
C LEU A 347 -8.02 -14.19 3.81
N ARG A 348 -7.54 -13.35 4.74
CA ARG A 348 -6.35 -13.65 5.55
C ARG A 348 -6.62 -14.73 6.61
N THR A 349 -7.78 -14.69 7.25
CA THR A 349 -8.16 -15.63 8.32
C THR A 349 -8.69 -16.96 7.81
N SER A 350 -9.21 -17.02 6.58
CA SER A 350 -9.66 -18.27 5.94
C SER A 350 -8.52 -19.17 5.46
N GLY A 351 -7.27 -18.69 5.46
CA GLY A 351 -6.12 -19.40 4.88
C GLY A 351 -6.12 -19.41 3.34
N THR A 352 -6.87 -18.50 2.69
CA THR A 352 -6.86 -18.34 1.23
C THR A 352 -5.46 -18.03 0.70
N PHE A 353 -4.72 -17.16 1.39
CA PHE A 353 -3.35 -16.85 0.99
C PHE A 353 -2.43 -18.06 1.08
N ASP A 354 -2.52 -18.88 2.14
CA ASP A 354 -1.70 -20.09 2.27
C ASP A 354 -1.89 -21.04 1.08
N VAL A 355 -3.15 -21.24 0.65
CA VAL A 355 -3.47 -22.08 -0.52
C VAL A 355 -2.88 -21.51 -1.82
N ILE A 356 -2.99 -20.19 -2.03
CA ILE A 356 -2.42 -19.53 -3.21
C ILE A 356 -0.89 -19.69 -3.22
N MET A 357 -0.27 -19.46 -2.07
CA MET A 357 1.18 -19.49 -1.89
C MET A 357 1.75 -20.88 -2.14
N GLU A 358 1.09 -21.91 -1.60
CA GLU A 358 1.47 -23.30 -1.82
C GLU A 358 1.25 -23.73 -3.27
N GLY A 359 0.18 -23.26 -3.92
CA GLY A 359 -0.05 -23.46 -5.35
C GLY A 359 1.05 -22.86 -6.21
N ILE A 360 1.48 -21.63 -5.91
CA ILE A 360 2.60 -20.96 -6.59
C ILE A 360 3.91 -21.74 -6.36
N ARG A 361 4.18 -22.14 -5.10
CA ARG A 361 5.38 -22.92 -4.77
C ARG A 361 5.46 -24.20 -5.59
N ASN A 362 4.38 -24.99 -5.60
CA ASN A 362 4.33 -26.25 -6.32
C ASN A 362 4.44 -26.08 -7.83
N PHE A 363 3.83 -25.03 -8.39
CA PHE A 363 3.95 -24.71 -9.81
C PHE A 363 5.40 -24.38 -10.21
N PHE A 364 6.08 -23.50 -9.47
CA PHE A 364 7.47 -23.14 -9.81
C PHE A 364 8.46 -24.26 -9.48
N ALA A 365 8.23 -25.03 -8.41
CA ALA A 365 9.02 -26.23 -8.12
C ALA A 365 8.91 -27.28 -9.23
N PHE A 366 7.71 -27.48 -9.79
CA PHE A 366 7.50 -28.37 -10.95
C PHE A 366 8.29 -27.91 -12.20
N LEU A 367 8.45 -26.60 -12.39
CA LEU A 367 9.27 -26.04 -13.46
C LEU A 367 10.78 -26.10 -13.18
N GLY A 368 11.21 -26.61 -12.03
CA GLY A 368 12.61 -26.60 -11.60
C GLY A 368 13.15 -25.20 -11.27
N ALA A 369 12.26 -24.23 -11.05
CA ALA A 369 12.63 -22.85 -10.74
C ALA A 369 12.87 -22.66 -9.23
N ASP A 370 13.66 -21.64 -8.89
CA ASP A 370 13.88 -21.23 -7.51
C ASP A 370 12.59 -20.69 -6.88
N THR A 371 12.22 -21.23 -5.71
CA THR A 371 10.98 -20.89 -4.99
C THR A 371 11.20 -19.96 -3.79
N ARG A 372 12.42 -19.47 -3.53
CA ARG A 372 12.72 -18.57 -2.40
C ARG A 372 11.89 -17.29 -2.41
N PHE A 373 11.53 -16.78 -3.60
CA PHE A 373 10.67 -15.60 -3.72
C PHE A 373 9.27 -15.81 -3.15
N VAL A 374 8.80 -17.07 -3.09
CA VAL A 374 7.47 -17.40 -2.57
C VAL A 374 7.37 -16.95 -1.12
N ASP A 375 8.40 -17.07 -0.31
CA ASP A 375 8.36 -16.67 1.10
C ASP A 375 8.20 -15.15 1.31
N GLY A 376 8.49 -14.33 0.30
CA GLY A 376 8.26 -12.88 0.31
C GLY A 376 6.90 -12.45 -0.28
N LEU A 377 6.22 -13.32 -1.02
CA LEU A 377 4.94 -13.03 -1.67
C LEU A 377 3.77 -12.63 -0.75
N PRO A 378 3.69 -13.00 0.55
CA PRO A 378 2.54 -12.60 1.35
C PRO A 378 2.44 -11.08 1.47
N THR A 379 3.59 -10.39 1.48
CA THR A 379 3.63 -8.91 1.45
C THR A 379 3.05 -8.36 0.15
N ALA A 380 3.43 -8.94 -0.99
CA ALA A 380 2.92 -8.54 -2.31
C ALA A 380 1.41 -8.73 -2.46
N LEU A 381 0.87 -9.87 -1.99
CA LEU A 381 -0.56 -10.17 -2.08
C LEU A 381 -1.41 -9.22 -1.22
N ILE A 382 -0.88 -8.83 -0.06
CA ILE A 382 -1.57 -7.93 0.86
C ILE A 382 -1.40 -6.46 0.45
N ARG A 383 -0.32 -6.08 -0.24
CA ARG A 383 -0.02 -4.67 -0.53
C ARG A 383 -1.14 -3.93 -1.28
N PRO A 384 -1.76 -4.47 -2.35
CA PRO A 384 -2.91 -3.82 -3.00
C PRO A 384 -4.12 -3.65 -2.09
N LEU A 385 -4.23 -4.47 -1.03
CA LEU A 385 -5.37 -4.53 -0.12
C LEU A 385 -5.21 -3.60 1.09
N SER A 386 -4.02 -3.60 1.72
CA SER A 386 -3.74 -2.80 2.92
C SER A 386 -2.24 -2.64 3.17
N GLY A 387 -1.79 -1.39 3.30
CA GLY A 387 -0.39 -1.06 3.46
C GLY A 387 0.12 -1.33 4.88
N GLY A 388 -0.72 -1.12 5.88
CA GLY A 388 -0.40 -1.47 7.27
C GLY A 388 -0.33 -2.99 7.48
N ALA A 389 -1.24 -3.76 6.86
CA ALA A 389 -1.19 -5.21 6.92
C ALA A 389 0.03 -5.77 6.17
N ALA A 390 0.39 -5.19 5.02
CA ALA A 390 1.59 -5.56 4.27
C ALA A 390 2.86 -5.30 5.08
N ARG A 391 2.96 -4.17 5.81
CA ARG A 391 4.05 -3.94 6.77
C ARG A 391 4.11 -5.02 7.84
N GLY A 392 2.95 -5.44 8.34
CA GLY A 392 2.86 -6.57 9.28
C GLY A 392 3.45 -7.85 8.71
N MET A 393 3.13 -8.18 7.44
CA MET A 393 3.68 -9.34 6.74
C MET A 393 5.19 -9.22 6.51
N MET A 394 5.69 -8.03 6.18
CA MET A 394 7.11 -7.76 6.05
C MET A 394 7.86 -8.04 7.37
N VAL A 395 7.35 -7.53 8.49
CA VAL A 395 7.93 -7.79 9.83
C VAL A 395 7.86 -9.28 10.16
N SER A 396 6.72 -9.94 9.91
CA SER A 396 6.59 -11.39 10.13
C SER A 396 7.59 -12.19 9.31
N THR A 397 7.87 -11.79 8.07
CA THR A 397 8.90 -12.41 7.21
C THR A 397 10.29 -12.25 7.84
N MET A 398 10.62 -11.06 8.35
CA MET A 398 11.89 -10.78 9.02
C MET A 398 12.06 -11.59 10.30
N MET A 399 11.01 -11.72 11.11
CA MET A 399 11.03 -12.54 12.32
C MET A 399 11.14 -14.04 12.02
N ALA A 400 10.61 -14.50 10.89
CA ALA A 400 10.64 -15.91 10.50
C ALA A 400 11.97 -16.32 9.88
N ASN A 401 12.51 -15.50 8.97
CA ASN A 401 13.64 -15.84 8.12
C ASN A 401 14.93 -15.05 8.45
N GLY A 402 14.86 -14.09 9.36
CA GLY A 402 15.93 -13.14 9.65
C GLY A 402 15.87 -11.91 8.72
N PRO A 403 16.26 -10.71 9.22
CA PRO A 403 16.11 -9.43 8.51
C PRO A 403 16.94 -9.31 7.22
N ASP A 404 18.03 -10.07 7.12
CA ASP A 404 18.95 -10.12 6.00
C ASP A 404 18.71 -11.29 5.03
N SER A 405 17.63 -12.06 5.20
CA SER A 405 17.27 -13.12 4.24
C SER A 405 16.75 -12.56 2.92
N PHE A 406 16.86 -13.35 1.85
CA PHE A 406 16.31 -13.04 0.53
C PHE A 406 14.82 -12.65 0.62
N ALA A 407 14.02 -13.47 1.32
CA ALA A 407 12.59 -13.24 1.50
C ALA A 407 12.28 -11.92 2.22
N SER A 408 13.09 -11.56 3.22
CA SER A 408 12.92 -10.32 3.97
C SER A 408 13.27 -9.07 3.16
N ARG A 409 14.32 -9.13 2.34
CA ARG A 409 14.65 -8.04 1.40
C ARG A 409 13.56 -7.88 0.35
N LEU A 410 13.12 -8.99 -0.25
CA LEU A 410 12.02 -8.98 -1.23
C LEU A 410 10.71 -8.44 -0.64
N SER A 411 10.33 -8.86 0.58
CA SER A 411 9.21 -8.28 1.32
C SER A 411 9.38 -6.77 1.56
N GLY A 412 10.61 -6.33 1.85
CA GLY A 412 10.97 -4.90 1.92
C GLY A 412 10.69 -4.16 0.61
N ILE A 413 11.10 -4.72 -0.52
CA ILE A 413 10.84 -4.15 -1.85
C ILE A 413 9.35 -4.04 -2.12
N PHE A 414 8.59 -5.12 -1.91
CA PHE A 414 7.12 -5.09 -2.09
C PHE A 414 6.44 -4.03 -1.23
N GLN A 415 6.89 -3.86 0.01
CA GLN A 415 6.34 -2.86 0.92
C GLN A 415 6.66 -1.42 0.47
N GLY A 416 7.79 -1.21 -0.21
CA GLY A 416 8.20 0.10 -0.72
C GLY A 416 7.71 0.44 -2.13
N ALA A 417 7.09 -0.50 -2.85
CA ALA A 417 6.94 -0.46 -4.31
C ALA A 417 5.70 0.26 -4.89
N SER A 418 4.55 0.23 -4.22
CA SER A 418 3.30 0.84 -4.72
C SER A 418 2.36 1.18 -3.59
N ASP A 419 1.33 1.99 -3.82
CA ASP A 419 0.28 2.27 -2.84
C ASP A 419 -0.84 1.20 -2.88
N THR A 420 -1.82 1.33 -1.98
CA THR A 420 -2.86 0.32 -1.78
C THR A 420 -4.02 0.44 -2.78
N THR A 421 -4.00 -0.31 -3.88
CA THR A 421 -5.03 -0.24 -4.95
C THR A 421 -6.49 -0.22 -4.46
N PHE A 422 -6.92 -1.19 -3.65
CA PHE A 422 -8.31 -1.30 -3.22
C PHE A 422 -8.71 -0.23 -2.20
N TYR A 423 -7.79 0.13 -1.31
CA TYR A 423 -7.99 1.20 -0.35
C TYR A 423 -8.09 2.55 -1.07
N VAL A 424 -7.16 2.85 -1.98
CA VAL A 424 -7.19 4.06 -2.82
C VAL A 424 -8.52 4.15 -3.57
N ILE A 425 -8.98 3.06 -4.18
CA ILE A 425 -10.30 3.01 -4.83
C ILE A 425 -11.42 3.30 -3.83
N ALA A 426 -11.47 2.60 -2.69
CA ALA A 426 -12.53 2.73 -1.70
C ALA A 426 -12.62 4.16 -1.14
N VAL A 427 -11.47 4.75 -0.81
CA VAL A 427 -11.34 6.08 -0.22
C VAL A 427 -11.63 7.17 -1.25
N TYR A 428 -11.02 7.10 -2.42
CA TYR A 428 -11.11 8.16 -3.41
C TYR A 428 -12.43 8.11 -4.17
N PHE A 429 -12.88 6.95 -4.65
CA PHE A 429 -14.20 6.88 -5.29
C PHE A 429 -15.33 6.98 -4.27
N GLY A 430 -15.14 6.52 -3.03
CA GLY A 430 -16.12 6.68 -1.95
C GLY A 430 -16.36 8.14 -1.56
N SER A 431 -15.30 8.97 -1.53
CA SER A 431 -15.41 10.40 -1.21
C SER A 431 -16.21 11.21 -2.24
N VAL A 432 -16.34 10.71 -3.47
CA VAL A 432 -17.12 11.33 -4.55
C VAL A 432 -18.29 10.48 -5.05
N SER A 433 -18.62 9.37 -4.36
CA SER A 433 -19.72 8.44 -4.67
C SER A 433 -19.72 7.85 -6.08
N ILE A 434 -18.55 7.54 -6.63
CA ILE A 434 -18.43 6.81 -7.89
C ILE A 434 -18.78 5.32 -7.67
N LYS A 435 -19.70 4.78 -8.48
CA LYS A 435 -20.17 3.38 -8.39
C LYS A 435 -19.61 2.50 -9.50
N ASN A 436 -19.34 3.08 -10.67
CA ASN A 436 -18.75 2.40 -11.82
C ASN A 436 -17.31 2.87 -12.04
N THR A 437 -16.36 2.02 -11.67
CA THR A 437 -14.91 2.26 -11.77
C THR A 437 -14.35 2.05 -13.18
N ARG A 438 -15.19 1.63 -14.14
CA ARG A 438 -14.81 1.27 -15.52
C ARG A 438 -13.64 0.28 -15.52
N TYR A 439 -12.45 0.72 -15.93
CA TYR A 439 -11.25 -0.09 -16.06
C TYR A 439 -10.15 0.27 -15.06
N ALA A 440 -10.44 1.13 -14.07
CA ALA A 440 -9.45 1.58 -13.09
C ALA A 440 -8.82 0.41 -12.32
N ILE A 441 -9.66 -0.44 -11.72
CA ILE A 441 -9.20 -1.56 -10.89
C ILE A 441 -8.28 -2.51 -11.66
N GLY A 442 -8.70 -2.91 -12.87
CA GLY A 442 -7.89 -3.79 -13.70
C GLY A 442 -6.56 -3.16 -14.12
N SER A 443 -6.54 -1.86 -14.39
CA SER A 443 -5.31 -1.14 -14.76
C SER A 443 -4.33 -1.04 -13.58
N MET A 444 -4.85 -0.74 -12.39
CA MET A 444 -4.05 -0.68 -11.16
C MET A 444 -3.49 -2.06 -10.79
N LEU A 445 -4.30 -3.12 -10.84
CA LEU A 445 -3.83 -4.49 -10.55
C LEU A 445 -2.79 -4.99 -11.57
N LEU A 446 -2.90 -4.59 -12.84
CA LEU A 446 -1.88 -4.91 -13.85
C LEU A 446 -0.56 -4.16 -13.58
N ALA A 447 -0.64 -2.90 -13.14
CA ALA A 447 0.54 -2.15 -12.72
C ALA A 447 1.17 -2.75 -11.46
N ASP A 448 0.36 -3.14 -10.47
CA ASP A 448 0.82 -3.87 -9.27
C ASP A 448 1.52 -5.18 -9.66
N LEU A 449 0.93 -5.96 -10.58
CA LEU A 449 1.54 -7.20 -11.05
C LEU A 449 2.90 -6.95 -11.73
N ALA A 450 3.00 -5.92 -12.57
CA ALA A 450 4.27 -5.54 -13.18
C ALA A 450 5.30 -5.12 -12.12
N GLY A 451 4.88 -4.39 -11.09
CA GLY A 451 5.71 -4.06 -9.94
C GLY A 451 6.20 -5.29 -9.18
N VAL A 452 5.31 -6.26 -8.94
CA VAL A 452 5.65 -7.53 -8.27
C VAL A 452 6.68 -8.33 -9.07
N ILE A 453 6.47 -8.48 -10.37
CA ILE A 453 7.41 -9.18 -11.26
C ILE A 453 8.77 -8.47 -11.26
N THR A 454 8.77 -7.13 -11.36
CA THR A 454 10.00 -6.33 -11.33
C THR A 454 10.73 -6.49 -10.00
N ALA A 455 10.02 -6.47 -8.87
CA ALA A 455 10.61 -6.67 -7.54
C ALA A 455 11.26 -8.04 -7.39
N ILE A 456 10.62 -9.11 -7.90
CA ILE A 456 11.20 -10.46 -7.86
C ILE A 456 12.49 -10.51 -8.70
N ILE A 457 12.46 -9.97 -9.92
CA ILE A 457 13.64 -9.93 -10.80
C ILE A 457 14.79 -9.16 -10.13
N LEU A 458 14.52 -7.98 -9.59
CA LEU A 458 15.53 -7.17 -8.92
C LEU A 458 16.03 -7.83 -7.63
N ALA A 459 15.17 -8.50 -6.87
CA ALA A 459 15.61 -9.22 -5.69
C ALA A 459 16.59 -10.34 -6.06
N TYR A 460 16.33 -11.12 -7.12
CA TYR A 460 17.30 -12.12 -7.59
C TYR A 460 18.58 -11.48 -8.13
N LEU A 461 18.49 -10.34 -8.81
CA LEU A 461 19.65 -9.65 -9.37
C LEU A 461 20.57 -9.06 -8.27
N PHE A 462 19.98 -8.44 -7.24
CA PHE A 462 20.73 -7.79 -6.16
C PHE A 462 21.09 -8.74 -5.01
N PHE A 463 20.23 -9.72 -4.74
CA PHE A 463 20.30 -10.54 -3.52
C PHE A 463 20.24 -12.05 -3.78
N GLY A 464 20.26 -12.52 -5.03
CA GLY A 464 20.16 -13.95 -5.35
C GLY A 464 21.27 -14.81 -4.75
N GLY A 465 22.44 -14.20 -4.47
CA GLY A 465 23.57 -14.83 -3.78
C GLY A 465 23.48 -14.83 -2.25
N SER A 466 22.49 -14.16 -1.66
CA SER A 466 22.21 -14.27 -0.22
C SER A 466 21.52 -15.59 0.07
N VAL A 467 22.05 -16.33 1.05
CA VAL A 467 21.48 -17.61 1.55
C VAL A 467 20.28 -17.32 2.42
#